data_AF-A0A7S2DQK2-F1
#
_entry.id   AF-A0A7S2DQK2-F1
#
_cell.length_a   1.000
_cell.length_b   1.000
_cell.length_c   1.000
_cell.angle_alpha   90.00
_cell.angle_beta   90.00
_cell.angle_gamma   90.00
#
_symmetry.space_group_name_H-M   'P 1'
#
loop_
_entity.id
_entity.type
_entity.pdbx_description
1 polymer ?
#
loop_
_entity_poly.entity_id
_entity_poly.type
_entity_poly.pdbx_seq_one_letter_code
_entity_poly.pdbx_strand_id
1 'polypeptide(L)'
;MFTNPYQQQQSPQQQVIGAAVNDPRVQKAAVDAAKDTASDPRNQSAAWNAARNAAQNAAQQGATQARSGFNEVRLYVQETHCGIRAYCFCIALALLASSILGVFNIFAAAFKPFQYLWAVYNVIFAAVIIIIDGKPEWFTKCWDVQAKLFQRANFLATWTGRAILYFYVGSINLVLLPEAWGWKLVYIVIGASLCSIACLMMLQGCRCCQAPAAQGP
;
A
#
# COMPACT_ATOMS: atom_id res chain seq x y z
N MET A 1 -0.14 -7.36 35.57
CA MET A 1 1.19 -7.01 35.03
C MET A 1 1.66 -8.24 34.25
N PHE A 2 1.38 -8.28 32.95
CA PHE A 2 1.70 -9.43 32.10
C PHE A 2 2.95 -9.10 31.28
N THR A 3 4.08 -9.68 31.67
CA THR A 3 5.33 -9.60 30.91
C THR A 3 5.23 -10.50 29.68
N ASN A 4 5.50 -9.93 28.51
CA ASN A 4 5.42 -10.62 27.23
C ASN A 4 6.63 -11.56 27.06
N PRO A 5 6.45 -12.89 26.94
CA PRO A 5 7.55 -13.86 26.90
C PRO A 5 8.33 -13.90 25.58
N TYR A 6 8.04 -13.03 24.61
CA TYR A 6 8.68 -13.00 23.29
C TYR A 6 9.76 -11.93 23.11
N GLN A 7 10.39 -11.43 24.18
CA GLN A 7 11.68 -10.73 24.01
C GLN A 7 12.76 -11.75 23.64
N GLN A 8 12.77 -12.16 22.37
CA GLN A 8 13.89 -12.86 21.76
C GLN A 8 15.15 -12.03 22.01
N GLN A 9 16.07 -12.64 22.74
CA GLN A 9 17.39 -12.15 23.05
C GLN A 9 18.14 -11.95 21.73
N GLN A 10 18.03 -10.75 21.17
CA GLN A 10 18.78 -10.35 19.98
C GLN A 10 20.26 -10.55 20.30
N SER A 11 20.95 -11.32 19.45
CA SER A 11 22.38 -11.51 19.60
C SER A 11 23.06 -10.14 19.65
N PRO A 12 24.06 -9.91 20.53
CA PRO A 12 24.74 -8.62 20.65
C PRO A 12 25.22 -8.09 19.30
N GLN A 13 25.59 -8.99 18.38
CA GLN A 13 26.01 -8.68 17.02
C GLN A 13 24.91 -8.05 16.14
N GLN A 14 23.64 -8.45 16.28
CA GLN A 14 22.54 -7.83 15.53
C GLN A 14 22.24 -6.41 16.02
N GLN A 15 22.46 -6.14 17.31
CA GLN A 15 22.27 -4.80 17.88
C GLN A 15 23.32 -3.80 17.37
N VAL A 16 24.60 -4.20 17.26
CA VAL A 16 25.64 -3.31 16.71
C VAL A 16 25.48 -3.06 15.21
N ILE A 17 25.01 -4.04 14.42
CA ILE A 17 24.79 -3.85 12.97
C ILE A 17 23.64 -2.86 12.71
N GLY A 18 22.54 -2.94 13.48
CA GLY A 18 21.41 -2.02 13.32
C GLY A 18 21.73 -0.57 13.70
N ALA A 19 22.56 -0.38 14.73
CA ALA A 19 23.00 0.96 15.13
C ALA A 19 23.98 1.57 14.12
N ALA A 20 24.92 0.78 13.58
CA ALA A 20 25.92 1.25 12.63
C ALA A 20 25.33 1.65 11.27
N VAL A 21 24.26 0.99 10.81
CA VAL A 21 23.57 1.31 9.54
C VAL A 21 22.96 2.71 9.54
N ASN A 22 22.51 3.19 10.69
CA ASN A 22 21.86 4.50 10.82
C ASN A 22 22.86 5.65 11.08
N ASP A 23 24.14 5.35 11.29
CA ASP A 23 25.16 6.39 11.48
C ASP A 23 25.61 6.95 10.11
N PRO A 24 25.40 8.25 9.83
CA PRO A 24 25.83 8.88 8.57
C PRO A 24 27.33 8.76 8.32
N ARG A 25 28.15 8.66 9.36
CA ARG A 25 29.60 8.53 9.26
C ARG A 25 29.99 7.16 8.72
N VAL A 26 29.29 6.11 9.14
CA VAL A 26 29.52 4.73 8.67
C VAL A 26 29.09 4.61 7.20
N GLN A 27 27.95 5.22 6.83
CA GLN A 27 27.51 5.26 5.43
C GLN A 27 28.52 5.99 4.53
N LYS A 28 29.02 7.16 4.98
CA LYS A 28 30.03 7.90 4.22
C LYS A 28 31.33 7.12 4.08
N ALA A 29 31.82 6.52 5.17
CA ALA A 29 33.03 5.68 5.14
C ALA A 29 32.87 4.45 4.24
N ALA A 30 31.69 3.83 4.21
CA ALA A 30 31.39 2.71 3.32
C ALA A 30 31.37 3.14 1.84
N VAL A 31 30.80 4.32 1.53
CA VAL A 31 30.79 4.87 0.17
C VAL A 31 32.20 5.25 -0.29
N ASP A 32 32.99 5.89 0.58
CA ASP A 32 34.37 6.27 0.28
C ASP A 32 35.25 5.01 0.06
N ALA A 33 35.12 4.00 0.93
CA ALA A 33 35.80 2.72 0.76
C ALA A 33 35.37 1.99 -0.52
N ALA A 34 34.08 2.04 -0.87
CA ALA A 34 33.60 1.47 -2.13
C ALA A 34 34.17 2.19 -3.35
N LYS A 35 34.31 3.52 -3.27
CA LYS A 35 34.87 4.35 -4.35
C LYS A 35 36.36 4.07 -4.57
N ASP A 36 37.12 3.94 -3.49
CA ASP A 36 38.55 3.60 -3.53
C ASP A 36 38.79 2.16 -3.99
N THR A 37 37.87 1.24 -3.70
CA THR A 37 37.97 -0.15 -4.18
C THR A 37 37.58 -0.28 -5.65
N ALA A 38 36.73 0.62 -6.16
CA ALA A 38 36.25 0.61 -7.54
C ALA A 38 37.28 1.13 -8.57
N SER A 39 38.30 1.87 -8.13
CA SER A 39 39.35 2.41 -9.01
C SER A 39 40.46 1.40 -9.34
N ASP A 40 40.53 0.24 -8.67
CA ASP A 40 41.48 -0.83 -9.00
C ASP A 40 40.84 -1.87 -9.97
N PRO A 41 41.37 -2.03 -11.20
CA PRO A 41 40.87 -2.99 -12.18
C PRO A 41 40.85 -4.44 -11.67
N ARG A 42 41.75 -4.80 -10.74
CA ARG A 42 41.80 -6.17 -10.19
C ARG A 42 40.64 -6.46 -9.23
N ASN A 43 40.17 -5.43 -8.52
CA ASN A 43 39.08 -5.55 -7.55
C ASN A 43 37.70 -5.40 -8.19
N GLN A 44 37.62 -4.92 -9.43
CA GLN A 44 36.36 -4.73 -10.15
C GLN A 44 35.56 -6.04 -10.30
N SER A 45 36.25 -7.16 -10.53
CA SER A 45 35.61 -8.49 -10.64
C SER A 45 35.05 -8.98 -9.31
N ALA A 46 35.79 -8.80 -8.21
CA ALA A 46 35.36 -9.15 -6.86
C ALA A 46 34.21 -8.25 -6.39
N ALA A 47 34.28 -6.95 -6.68
CA ALA A 47 33.22 -5.99 -6.38
C ALA A 47 31.93 -6.32 -7.13
N TRP A 48 32.01 -6.72 -8.40
CA TRP A 48 30.83 -7.13 -9.19
C TRP A 48 30.15 -8.37 -8.61
N ASN A 49 30.93 -9.38 -8.21
CA ASN A 49 30.39 -10.58 -7.58
C ASN A 49 29.76 -10.28 -6.20
N ALA A 50 30.41 -9.44 -5.40
CA ALA A 50 29.88 -9.01 -4.10
C ALA A 50 28.57 -8.21 -4.26
N ALA A 51 28.51 -7.27 -5.20
CA ALA A 51 27.30 -6.51 -5.51
C ALA A 51 26.16 -7.41 -5.98
N ARG A 52 26.45 -8.39 -6.86
CA ARG A 52 25.47 -9.36 -7.32
C ARG A 52 24.92 -10.23 -6.19
N ASN A 53 25.78 -10.72 -5.31
CA ASN A 53 25.39 -11.51 -4.15
C ASN A 53 24.58 -10.68 -3.14
N ALA A 54 24.98 -9.43 -2.89
CA ALA A 54 24.23 -8.51 -2.03
C ALA A 54 22.83 -8.21 -2.61
N ALA A 55 22.74 -7.96 -3.92
CA ALA A 55 21.46 -7.74 -4.60
C ALA A 55 20.56 -8.98 -4.54
N GLN A 56 21.12 -10.18 -4.76
CA GLN A 56 20.38 -11.43 -4.64
C GLN A 56 19.89 -11.67 -3.20
N ASN A 57 20.74 -11.43 -2.20
CA ASN A 57 20.38 -11.57 -0.80
C ASN A 57 19.31 -10.56 -0.39
N ALA A 58 19.40 -9.30 -0.84
CA ALA A 58 18.38 -8.28 -0.60
C ALA A 58 17.05 -8.65 -1.27
N ALA A 59 17.08 -9.16 -2.51
CA ALA A 59 15.89 -9.63 -3.21
C ALA A 59 15.24 -10.82 -2.49
N GLN A 60 16.03 -11.78 -2.02
CA GLN A 60 15.53 -12.92 -1.24
C GLN A 60 14.95 -12.47 0.11
N GLN A 61 15.64 -11.61 0.85
CA GLN A 61 15.12 -11.07 2.12
C GLN A 61 13.82 -10.30 1.92
N GLY A 62 13.73 -9.48 0.87
CA GLY A 62 12.50 -8.79 0.48
C GLY A 62 11.38 -9.76 0.15
N ALA A 63 11.66 -10.84 -0.60
CA ALA A 63 10.68 -11.87 -0.91
C ALA A 63 10.18 -12.61 0.35
N THR A 64 11.07 -12.92 1.30
CA THR A 64 10.70 -13.60 2.55
C THR A 64 9.85 -12.70 3.45
N GLN A 65 10.21 -11.41 3.59
CA GLN A 65 9.40 -10.44 4.33
C GLN A 65 8.04 -10.18 3.65
N ALA A 66 8.01 -10.13 2.32
CA ALA A 66 6.75 -10.03 1.58
C ALA A 66 5.85 -11.24 1.85
N ARG A 67 6.41 -12.46 1.89
CA ARG A 67 5.66 -13.69 2.21
C ARG A 67 5.12 -13.70 3.63
N SER A 68 5.89 -13.26 4.62
CA SER A 68 5.40 -13.18 6.00
C SER A 68 4.25 -12.17 6.12
N GLY A 69 4.38 -11.01 5.47
CA GLY A 69 3.29 -10.03 5.39
C GLY A 69 2.05 -10.59 4.68
N PHE A 70 2.24 -11.36 3.60
CA PHE A 70 1.13 -11.97 2.87
C PHE A 70 0.38 -13.03 3.68
N ASN A 71 1.08 -13.83 4.50
CA ASN A 71 0.44 -14.80 5.40
C ASN A 71 -0.34 -14.12 6.52
N GLU A 72 0.16 -13.00 7.05
CA GLU A 72 -0.58 -12.21 8.04
C GLU A 72 -1.83 -11.58 7.42
N VAL A 73 -1.73 -11.04 6.20
CA VAL A 73 -2.89 -10.57 5.44
C VAL A 73 -3.87 -11.70 5.17
N ARG A 74 -3.41 -12.91 4.85
CA ARG A 74 -4.29 -14.08 4.60
C ARG A 74 -5.04 -14.51 5.86
N LEU A 75 -4.39 -14.51 7.02
CA LEU A 75 -5.04 -14.77 8.31
C LEU A 75 -6.06 -13.66 8.64
N TYR A 76 -5.70 -12.40 8.36
CA TYR A 76 -6.60 -11.24 8.51
C TYR A 76 -7.79 -11.28 7.53
N VAL A 77 -7.63 -11.92 6.37
CA VAL A 77 -8.71 -12.14 5.39
C VAL A 77 -9.69 -13.22 5.85
N GLN A 78 -9.26 -14.21 6.64
CA GLN A 78 -10.14 -15.26 7.17
C GLN A 78 -11.11 -14.76 8.26
N GLU A 79 -10.78 -13.67 8.95
CA GLU A 79 -11.76 -12.91 9.74
C GLU A 79 -12.55 -11.99 8.81
N THR A 80 -13.60 -12.58 8.24
CA THR A 80 -14.46 -12.22 7.09
C THR A 80 -14.73 -10.75 6.72
N HIS A 81 -14.49 -9.78 7.60
CA HIS A 81 -14.67 -8.35 7.36
C HIS A 81 -13.38 -7.59 7.07
N CYS A 82 -12.24 -8.13 7.48
CA CYS A 82 -10.94 -7.49 7.39
C CYS A 82 -10.27 -7.67 6.03
N GLY A 83 -10.54 -8.78 5.34
CA GLY A 83 -9.98 -9.06 4.01
C GLY A 83 -10.42 -8.09 2.92
N ILE A 84 -11.70 -7.69 2.91
CA ILE A 84 -12.24 -6.74 1.92
C ILE A 84 -11.58 -5.37 2.08
N ARG A 85 -11.38 -4.91 3.33
CA ARG A 85 -10.70 -3.64 3.63
C ARG A 85 -9.24 -3.68 3.19
N ALA A 86 -8.52 -4.76 3.48
CA ALA A 86 -7.14 -4.92 3.04
C ALA A 86 -7.01 -4.92 1.51
N TYR A 87 -7.92 -5.63 0.81
CA TYR A 87 -7.93 -5.66 -0.64
C TYR A 87 -8.26 -4.30 -1.26
N CYS A 88 -9.25 -3.59 -0.72
CA CYS A 88 -9.59 -2.23 -1.16
C CYS A 88 -8.43 -1.26 -0.92
N PHE A 89 -7.77 -1.36 0.24
CA PHE A 89 -6.56 -0.60 0.54
C PHE A 89 -5.45 -0.85 -0.49
N CYS A 90 -5.18 -2.11 -0.85
CA CYS A 90 -4.19 -2.44 -1.89
C CYS A 90 -4.55 -1.86 -3.25
N ILE A 91 -5.82 -1.91 -3.65
CA ILE A 91 -6.28 -1.32 -4.92
C ILE A 91 -6.16 0.21 -4.90
N ALA A 92 -6.52 0.85 -3.79
CA ALA A 92 -6.38 2.29 -3.63
C ALA A 92 -4.90 2.72 -3.64
N LEU A 93 -4.00 1.91 -3.08
CA LEU A 93 -2.56 2.13 -3.17
C LEU A 93 -2.05 2.02 -4.62
N ALA A 94 -2.52 1.02 -5.37
CA ALA A 94 -2.21 0.87 -6.79
C ALA A 94 -2.77 2.05 -7.62
N LEU A 95 -3.99 2.51 -7.31
CA LEU A 95 -4.61 3.68 -7.92
C LEU A 95 -3.81 4.96 -7.62
N LEU A 96 -3.34 5.13 -6.38
CA LEU A 96 -2.52 6.27 -5.97
C LEU A 96 -1.18 6.26 -6.73
N ALA A 97 -0.47 5.14 -6.72
CA ALA A 97 0.82 5.00 -7.39
C ALA A 97 0.70 5.23 -8.91
N SER A 98 -0.30 4.63 -9.55
CA SER A 98 -0.54 4.82 -10.99
C SER A 98 -0.95 6.26 -11.33
N SER A 99 -1.75 6.92 -10.49
CA SER A 99 -2.13 8.32 -10.70
C SER A 99 -0.94 9.28 -10.53
N ILE A 100 -0.06 9.02 -9.56
CA ILE A 100 1.19 9.80 -9.38
C ILE A 100 2.11 9.64 -10.59
N LEU A 101 2.30 8.41 -11.07
CA LEU A 101 3.07 8.14 -12.30
C LEU A 101 2.43 8.82 -13.52
N GLY A 102 1.09 8.84 -13.59
CA GLY A 102 0.34 9.56 -14.61
C GLY A 102 0.62 11.07 -14.58
N VAL A 103 0.60 11.68 -13.39
CA VAL A 103 0.95 13.10 -13.21
C VAL A 103 2.36 13.40 -13.70
N PHE A 104 3.34 12.56 -13.35
CA PHE A 104 4.72 12.74 -13.81
C PHE A 104 4.89 12.58 -15.33
N ASN A 105 4.19 11.61 -15.93
CA ASN A 105 4.24 11.38 -17.38
C ASN A 105 3.54 12.49 -18.18
N ILE A 106 2.50 13.12 -17.64
CA ILE A 106 1.76 14.20 -18.29
C ILE A 106 2.58 15.49 -18.42
N PHE A 107 3.57 15.72 -17.55
CA PHE A 107 4.49 16.85 -17.72
C PHE A 107 5.29 16.78 -19.02
N ALA A 108 5.46 15.59 -19.61
CA ALA A 108 6.04 15.42 -20.94
C ALA A 108 5.04 15.66 -22.09
N ALA A 109 3.72 15.66 -21.82
CA ALA A 109 2.63 15.77 -22.79
C ALA A 109 1.78 17.05 -22.61
N ALA A 110 2.43 18.15 -22.25
CA ALA A 110 1.96 19.32 -21.49
C ALA A 110 0.72 20.16 -21.95
N PHE A 111 -0.20 19.68 -22.79
CA PHE A 111 -1.28 20.53 -23.34
C PHE A 111 -2.73 20.04 -23.15
N LYS A 112 -3.01 19.12 -22.21
CA LYS A 112 -4.40 18.72 -21.88
C LYS A 112 -4.73 19.00 -20.39
N PRO A 113 -5.07 20.24 -20.00
CA PRO A 113 -5.32 20.62 -18.60
C PRO A 113 -6.42 19.79 -17.92
N PHE A 114 -7.39 19.32 -18.70
CA PHE A 114 -8.46 18.46 -18.20
C PHE A 114 -7.93 17.13 -17.65
N GLN A 115 -6.95 16.50 -18.32
CA GLN A 115 -6.38 15.22 -17.87
C GLN A 115 -5.65 15.37 -16.53
N TYR A 116 -4.98 16.50 -16.31
CA TYR A 116 -4.33 16.79 -15.04
C TYR A 116 -5.34 16.91 -13.89
N LEU A 117 -6.44 17.62 -14.14
CA LEU A 117 -7.49 17.80 -13.14
C LEU A 117 -8.04 16.43 -12.67
N TRP A 118 -8.31 15.52 -13.60
CA TRP A 118 -8.76 14.17 -13.26
C TRP A 118 -7.73 13.34 -12.49
N ALA A 119 -6.46 13.42 -12.88
CA ALA A 119 -5.40 12.71 -12.17
C ALA A 119 -5.31 13.20 -10.71
N VAL A 120 -5.42 14.52 -10.49
CA VAL A 120 -5.46 15.11 -9.15
C VAL A 120 -6.68 14.62 -8.36
N TYR A 121 -7.87 14.59 -8.96
CA TYR A 121 -9.07 14.04 -8.30
C TYR A 121 -8.87 12.58 -7.90
N ASN A 122 -8.32 11.75 -8.79
CA ASN A 122 -8.03 10.34 -8.50
C ASN A 122 -7.03 10.17 -7.36
N VAL A 123 -5.98 11.00 -7.29
CA VAL A 123 -5.03 11.01 -6.17
C VAL A 123 -5.74 11.32 -4.86
N ILE A 124 -6.60 12.35 -4.83
CA ILE A 124 -7.34 12.74 -3.62
C ILE A 124 -8.27 11.61 -3.17
N PHE A 125 -9.06 11.03 -4.08
CA PHE A 125 -9.96 9.94 -3.74
C PHE A 125 -9.23 8.67 -3.30
N ALA A 126 -8.13 8.31 -3.97
CA ALA A 126 -7.30 7.19 -3.56
C ALA A 126 -6.73 7.41 -2.15
N ALA A 127 -6.25 8.61 -1.84
CA ALA A 127 -5.78 8.97 -0.50
C ALA A 127 -6.90 8.87 0.55
N VAL A 128 -8.12 9.32 0.22
CA VAL A 128 -9.29 9.18 1.10
C VAL A 128 -9.60 7.71 1.37
N ILE A 129 -9.60 6.84 0.36
CA ILE A 129 -9.83 5.39 0.54
C ILE A 129 -8.74 4.78 1.43
N ILE A 130 -7.47 5.12 1.20
CA ILE A 130 -6.33 4.70 2.03
C ILE A 130 -6.50 5.12 3.50
N ILE A 131 -6.99 6.33 3.77
CA ILE A 131 -7.25 6.82 5.13
C ILE A 131 -8.41 6.06 5.78
N ILE A 132 -9.47 5.76 5.03
CA ILE A 132 -10.67 5.08 5.53
C ILE A 132 -10.42 3.61 5.86
N ASP A 133 -9.63 2.92 5.02
CA ASP A 133 -9.35 1.49 5.15
C ASP A 133 -8.01 1.16 5.80
N GLY A 134 -7.14 2.15 5.96
CA GLY A 134 -5.89 1.99 6.67
C GLY A 134 -6.11 1.70 8.16
N LYS A 135 -5.16 0.96 8.73
CA LYS A 135 -5.10 0.64 10.16
C LYS A 135 -5.08 1.94 10.98
N PRO A 136 -5.97 2.11 11.99
CA PRO A 136 -6.05 3.35 12.76
C PRO A 136 -4.74 3.69 13.46
N GLU A 137 -3.94 2.68 13.82
CA GLU A 137 -2.63 2.84 14.45
C GLU A 137 -1.61 3.59 13.57
N TRP A 138 -1.81 3.61 12.25
CA TRP A 138 -0.95 4.36 11.34
C TRP A 138 -1.23 5.87 11.39
N PHE A 139 -2.47 6.26 11.70
CA PHE A 139 -2.90 7.66 11.67
C PHE A 139 -2.85 8.35 13.03
N THR A 140 -2.75 7.61 14.12
CA THR A 140 -2.56 8.19 15.47
C THR A 140 -1.28 9.01 15.58
N LYS A 141 -0.25 8.67 14.79
CA LYS A 141 1.00 9.47 14.68
C LYS A 141 0.86 10.66 13.73
N CYS A 142 -0.11 10.63 12.82
CA CYS A 142 -0.34 11.63 11.78
C CYS A 142 -1.61 12.44 12.05
N TRP A 143 -1.65 13.18 13.16
CA TRP A 143 -2.70 14.17 13.48
C TRP A 143 -4.15 13.65 13.53
N ASP A 144 -4.35 12.34 13.73
CA ASP A 144 -5.68 11.73 13.78
C ASP A 144 -6.56 12.10 12.57
N VAL A 145 -5.95 12.19 11.37
CA VAL A 145 -6.65 12.60 10.14
C VAL A 145 -7.88 11.73 9.90
N GLN A 146 -7.80 10.43 10.19
CA GLN A 146 -8.92 9.49 10.05
C GLN A 146 -10.10 9.87 10.96
N ALA A 147 -9.86 10.22 12.22
CA ALA A 147 -10.92 10.62 13.16
C ALA A 147 -11.57 11.94 12.72
N LYS A 148 -10.77 12.92 12.28
CA LYS A 148 -11.28 14.19 11.73
C LYS A 148 -12.11 13.98 10.46
N LEU A 149 -11.66 13.07 9.59
CA LEU A 149 -12.39 12.71 8.37
C LEU A 149 -13.75 12.10 8.71
N PHE A 150 -13.81 11.14 9.64
CA PHE A 150 -15.08 10.54 10.06
C PHE A 150 -15.97 11.54 10.79
N GLN A 151 -15.43 12.44 11.62
CA GLN A 151 -16.20 13.48 12.30
C GLN A 151 -16.89 14.43 11.31
N ARG A 152 -16.21 14.78 10.20
CA ARG A 152 -16.78 15.66 9.16
C ARG A 152 -17.66 14.92 8.16
N ALA A 153 -17.36 13.66 7.88
CA ALA A 153 -18.05 12.83 6.90
C ALA A 153 -18.49 11.50 7.54
N ASN A 154 -19.42 11.57 8.49
CA ASN A 154 -19.93 10.40 9.23
C ASN A 154 -20.47 9.30 8.31
N PHE A 155 -20.99 9.64 7.13
CA PHE A 155 -21.44 8.64 6.16
C PHE A 155 -20.31 7.70 5.71
N LEU A 156 -19.06 8.16 5.66
CA LEU A 156 -17.89 7.32 5.31
C LEU A 156 -17.52 6.32 6.42
N ALA A 157 -17.96 6.55 7.65
CA ALA A 157 -17.81 5.56 8.72
C ALA A 157 -18.77 4.38 8.53
N THR A 158 -19.88 4.58 7.81
CA THR A 158 -20.87 3.53 7.53
C THR A 158 -20.42 2.61 6.40
N TRP A 159 -20.79 1.33 6.47
CA TRP A 159 -20.50 0.33 5.42
C TRP A 159 -21.07 0.73 4.06
N THR A 160 -22.29 1.27 4.05
CA THR A 160 -22.97 1.74 2.84
C THR A 160 -22.25 2.94 2.22
N GLY A 161 -21.84 3.93 3.04
CA GLY A 161 -21.13 5.09 2.52
C GLY A 161 -19.77 4.74 1.91
N ARG A 162 -19.03 3.79 2.50
CA ARG A 162 -17.80 3.25 1.90
C ARG A 162 -18.06 2.55 0.57
N ALA A 163 -19.09 1.69 0.51
CA ALA A 163 -19.45 0.99 -0.72
C ALA A 163 -19.81 1.97 -1.85
N ILE A 164 -20.61 3.00 -1.55
CA ILE A 164 -20.97 4.05 -2.51
C ILE A 164 -19.72 4.81 -2.98
N LEU A 165 -18.81 5.15 -2.07
CA LEU A 165 -17.55 5.81 -2.43
C LEU A 165 -16.73 4.93 -3.38
N TYR A 166 -16.56 3.63 -3.09
CA TYR A 166 -15.80 2.72 -3.96
C TYR A 166 -16.45 2.53 -5.32
N PHE A 167 -17.78 2.46 -5.36
CA PHE A 167 -18.53 2.39 -6.61
C PHE A 167 -18.34 3.65 -7.46
N TYR A 168 -18.39 4.83 -6.83
CA TYR A 168 -18.18 6.11 -7.49
C TYR A 168 -16.74 6.22 -8.04
N VAL A 169 -15.73 5.94 -7.23
CA VAL A 169 -14.32 6.01 -7.65
C VAL A 169 -14.02 4.94 -8.71
N GLY A 170 -14.56 3.73 -8.57
CA GLY A 170 -14.43 2.67 -9.55
C GLY A 170 -15.05 3.04 -10.90
N SER A 171 -16.27 3.57 -10.90
CA SER A 171 -16.97 3.95 -12.14
C SER A 171 -16.31 5.12 -12.86
N ILE A 172 -15.82 6.13 -12.13
CA ILE A 172 -15.01 7.20 -12.75
C ILE A 172 -13.75 6.65 -13.40
N ASN A 173 -13.03 5.73 -12.74
CA ASN A 173 -11.83 5.12 -13.32
C ASN A 173 -12.13 4.26 -14.56
N LEU A 174 -13.32 3.65 -14.64
CA LEU A 174 -13.77 2.92 -15.82
C LEU A 174 -14.15 3.83 -16.99
N VAL A 175 -14.74 5.00 -16.70
CA VAL A 175 -15.13 5.95 -17.75
C VAL A 175 -13.92 6.75 -18.24
N LEU A 176 -12.97 7.05 -17.35
CA LEU A 176 -11.88 7.97 -17.61
C LEU A 176 -10.58 7.25 -18.01
N LEU A 177 -10.64 6.61 -19.18
CA LEU A 177 -9.56 5.78 -19.68
C LEU A 177 -8.46 6.62 -20.34
N PRO A 178 -7.17 6.46 -19.97
CA PRO A 178 -6.08 7.10 -20.70
C PRO A 178 -5.95 6.53 -22.12
N GLU A 179 -5.47 7.36 -23.06
CA GLU A 179 -5.31 6.98 -24.48
C GLU A 179 -4.28 5.85 -24.68
N ALA A 180 -3.28 5.77 -23.80
CA ALA A 180 -2.26 4.72 -23.84
C ALA A 180 -2.83 3.36 -23.45
N TRP A 181 -2.74 2.39 -24.36
CA TRP A 181 -3.30 1.04 -24.20
C TRP A 181 -2.88 0.34 -22.90
N GLY A 182 -1.59 0.41 -22.53
CA GLY A 182 -1.09 -0.22 -21.31
C GLY A 182 -1.73 0.35 -20.05
N TRP A 183 -1.83 1.68 -19.96
CA TRP A 183 -2.48 2.36 -18.85
C TRP A 183 -3.99 2.10 -18.84
N LYS A 184 -4.63 2.03 -20.01
CA LYS A 184 -6.04 1.71 -20.15
C LYS A 184 -6.39 0.39 -19.45
N LEU A 185 -5.58 -0.66 -19.67
CA LEU A 185 -5.78 -1.96 -19.03
C LEU A 185 -5.69 -1.86 -17.50
N VAL A 186 -4.69 -1.15 -16.97
CA VAL A 186 -4.49 -0.96 -15.53
C VAL A 186 -5.69 -0.27 -14.90
N TYR A 187 -6.17 0.82 -15.51
CA TYR A 187 -7.35 1.55 -15.02
C TYR A 187 -8.64 0.73 -15.09
N ILE A 188 -8.82 -0.09 -16.14
CA ILE A 188 -9.95 -1.02 -16.24
C ILE A 188 -9.93 -2.02 -15.08
N VAL A 189 -8.79 -2.65 -14.82
CA VAL A 189 -8.66 -3.65 -13.75
C VAL A 189 -8.93 -3.03 -12.39
N ILE A 190 -8.32 -1.88 -12.11
CA ILE A 190 -8.51 -1.14 -10.85
C ILE A 190 -9.99 -0.72 -10.70
N GLY A 191 -10.56 -0.06 -11.71
CA GLY A 191 -11.95 0.41 -11.67
C GLY A 191 -12.96 -0.73 -11.51
N ALA A 192 -12.81 -1.81 -12.28
CA ALA A 192 -13.67 -2.98 -12.20
C ALA A 192 -13.57 -3.69 -10.85
N SER A 193 -12.37 -3.77 -10.27
CA SER A 193 -12.17 -4.36 -8.95
C SER A 193 -12.85 -3.55 -7.84
N LEU A 194 -12.74 -2.20 -7.87
CA LEU A 194 -13.44 -1.32 -6.91
C LEU A 194 -14.95 -1.42 -7.05
N CYS A 195 -15.49 -1.40 -8.28
CA CYS A 195 -16.92 -1.59 -8.52
C CYS A 195 -17.39 -2.97 -8.01
N SER A 196 -16.63 -4.02 -8.27
CA SER A 196 -16.97 -5.38 -7.81
C SER A 196 -17.01 -5.47 -6.29
N ILE A 197 -16.02 -4.91 -5.59
CA ILE A 197 -16.00 -4.83 -4.12
C ILE A 197 -17.19 -4.03 -3.60
N ALA A 198 -17.48 -2.89 -4.21
CA ALA A 198 -18.62 -2.06 -3.82
C ALA A 198 -19.94 -2.82 -3.93
N CYS A 199 -20.16 -3.54 -5.05
CA CYS A 199 -21.32 -4.40 -5.22
C CYS A 199 -21.36 -5.50 -4.16
N LEU A 200 -20.24 -6.16 -3.87
CA LEU A 200 -20.16 -7.18 -2.81
C LEU A 200 -20.49 -6.60 -1.44
N MET A 201 -19.99 -5.40 -1.09
CA MET A 201 -20.31 -4.72 0.16
C MET A 201 -21.80 -4.34 0.26
N MET A 202 -22.40 -3.88 -0.84
CA MET A 202 -23.84 -3.60 -0.90
C MET A 202 -24.66 -4.87 -0.73
N LEU A 203 -24.30 -5.95 -1.41
CA LEU A 203 -24.97 -7.26 -1.30
C LEU A 203 -24.86 -7.85 0.11
N GLN A 204 -23.71 -7.68 0.78
CA GLN A 204 -23.54 -8.06 2.19
C GLN A 204 -24.41 -7.20 3.11
N GLY A 205 -24.48 -5.89 2.89
CA GLY A 205 -25.34 -4.97 3.64
C GLY A 205 -26.83 -5.27 3.50
N CYS A 206 -27.27 -5.79 2.34
CA CYS A 206 -28.65 -6.22 2.11
C CYS A 206 -29.03 -7.50 2.89
N ARG A 207 -28.08 -8.23 3.48
CA ARG A 207 -28.36 -9.42 4.30
C ARG A 207 -28.96 -9.10 5.67
N CYS A 208 -29.31 -7.85 5.97
CA CYS A 208 -30.20 -7.49 7.09
C CYS A 208 -31.63 -8.06 6.97
N CYS A 209 -31.96 -8.79 5.88
CA CYS A 209 -33.12 -9.68 5.80
C CYS A 209 -32.79 -11.17 6.11
N GLN A 210 -31.56 -11.50 6.51
CA GLN A 210 -31.29 -12.82 7.09
C GLN A 210 -32.08 -12.88 8.40
N ALA A 211 -33.20 -13.59 8.30
CA ALA A 211 -34.20 -13.76 9.34
C ALA A 211 -33.53 -13.96 10.70
N PRO A 212 -34.08 -13.41 11.80
CA PRO A 212 -33.59 -13.70 13.13
C PRO A 212 -33.45 -15.20 13.25
N ALA A 213 -32.22 -15.68 13.40
CA ALA A 213 -31.96 -17.10 13.62
C ALA A 213 -32.84 -17.48 14.80
N ALA A 214 -33.86 -18.29 14.55
CA ALA A 214 -34.80 -18.72 15.56
C ALA A 214 -33.96 -19.23 16.73
N GLN A 215 -33.95 -18.47 17.82
CA GLN A 215 -33.36 -18.92 19.07
C GLN A 215 -34.24 -20.09 19.49
N GLY A 216 -33.76 -21.30 19.19
CA GLY A 216 -34.35 -22.52 19.70
C GLY A 216 -34.34 -22.46 21.24
N PRO A 217 -35.39 -22.99 21.89
CA PRO A 217 -35.64 -22.85 23.32
C PRO A 217 -34.53 -23.43 24.20
#